data_AF-A0AAP2N6S5-F1
#
_entry.id   AF-A0AAP2N6S5-F1
#
_cell.length_a   1.000
_cell.length_b   1.000
_cell.length_c   1.000
_cell.angle_alpha   90.00
_cell.angle_beta   90.00
_cell.angle_gamma   90.00
#
_symmetry.space_group_name_H-M   'P 1'
#
loop_
_entity.id
_entity.type
_entity.pdbx_description
1 polymer ?
#
loop_
_entity_poly.entity_id
_entity_poly.type
_entity_poly.pdbx_seq_one_letter_code
_entity_poly.pdbx_strand_id
1 'polypeptide(L)'
;MTNIDIIQALDNIRINNLYVHNSELEGAKFSNEKLKDRKVYLVETLAVINALVERGTMMLYGGHGGGKTTLSKYLGQLFCHLTKEKIEDCILRGHPQLTEEKILGSLDFTQMTGNKPLDNGKLSVVWNEFVTSRWKIIDEINRLSPYAQNILLSLLAEGSVKYHDQSMIVPAFTLFATLNPKDNANTELSLPFKDRFALALPITMPDYDSFSTIGKRDKSSYNDRIEEYLQDVNLEELQEIVKNIPYTEEAELFINYIIASYRLCERASKESNDNLSVDKSLCENCHMCAPEKVCSKIKLPLSVRVKEDLYRYGKALAWFLGDREVNVNHIEVLAPYMIWHRAVLSKKYVSTLTEHWKNTNSGKQTSIFITNIDLDGTRNIIQMIKNEFDGIKDLLMGFERVKTGTLSVPEFNEYLKEIRDSSYNSLVISAEIVPVLNEKYAPVYDKIVSYNNQIDNSKGDISKLKAIKSELAFRYDIPNRQYISERVNRSIKKIEIKEYTFKLEKDSIISNPQLSSLIQAVIPGTDLANGDIQKVKPFKLLDITRDACDLSVKRLKKYIFTYQGDEDSELFKYLQANNVN
;
A
#
# COMPACT_ATOMS: atom_id res chain seq x y z
N MET A 1 -5.55 -14.08 14.74
CA MET A 1 -4.57 -13.86 13.65
C MET A 1 -3.50 -12.96 14.18
N THR A 2 -2.26 -13.45 14.27
CA THR A 2 -1.16 -12.64 14.79
C THR A 2 0.00 -12.62 13.81
N ASN A 3 0.69 -11.48 13.71
CA ASN A 3 1.97 -11.37 13.02
C ASN A 3 2.99 -12.43 13.49
N ILE A 4 2.84 -12.94 14.72
CA ILE A 4 3.66 -14.02 15.29
C ILE A 4 3.58 -15.30 14.44
N ASP A 5 2.40 -15.69 13.97
CA ASP A 5 2.20 -16.96 13.25
C ASP A 5 3.01 -16.97 11.94
N ILE A 6 2.98 -15.84 11.21
CA ILE A 6 3.79 -15.64 10.00
C ILE A 6 5.29 -15.68 10.34
N ILE A 7 5.70 -15.02 11.43
CA ILE A 7 7.11 -14.97 11.81
C ILE A 7 7.62 -16.34 12.23
N GLN A 8 6.82 -17.13 12.94
CA GLN A 8 7.15 -18.53 13.25
C GLN A 8 7.32 -19.36 11.98
N ALA A 9 6.43 -19.20 11.00
CA ALA A 9 6.57 -19.89 9.73
C ALA A 9 7.84 -19.49 8.96
N LEU A 10 8.20 -18.20 8.96
CA LEU A 10 9.46 -17.73 8.38
C LEU A 10 10.68 -18.27 9.13
N ASP A 11 10.62 -18.31 10.46
CA ASP A 11 11.70 -18.87 11.29
C ASP A 11 11.88 -20.37 11.03
N ASN A 12 10.80 -21.13 10.79
CA ASN A 12 10.88 -22.53 10.35
C ASN A 12 11.63 -22.66 9.00
N ILE A 13 11.33 -21.79 8.03
CA ILE A 13 12.04 -21.74 6.74
C ILE A 13 13.55 -21.47 6.95
N ARG A 14 13.90 -20.58 7.89
CA ARG A 14 15.30 -20.25 8.23
C ARG A 14 16.00 -21.40 8.96
N ILE A 15 15.36 -22.02 9.94
CA ILE A 15 15.91 -23.17 10.70
C ILE A 15 16.22 -24.34 9.77
N ASN A 16 15.38 -24.53 8.75
CA ASN A 16 15.59 -25.56 7.74
C ASN A 16 16.65 -25.18 6.69
N ASN A 17 17.27 -23.99 6.80
CA ASN A 17 18.26 -23.42 5.88
C ASN A 17 17.76 -23.37 4.42
N LEU A 18 16.45 -23.19 4.24
CA LEU A 18 15.85 -23.04 2.91
C LEU A 18 16.16 -21.67 2.31
N TYR A 19 16.37 -20.67 3.17
CA TYR A 19 16.66 -19.29 2.81
C TYR A 19 17.67 -18.68 3.79
N VAL A 20 18.75 -18.07 3.28
CA VAL A 20 19.82 -17.55 4.14
C VAL A 20 20.25 -16.15 3.69
N HIS A 21 19.53 -15.15 4.18
CA HIS A 21 19.92 -13.74 4.11
C HIS A 21 19.77 -13.11 5.49
N ASN A 22 20.87 -12.56 5.99
CA ASN A 22 20.97 -12.07 7.36
C ASN A 22 21.04 -10.54 7.47
N SER A 23 20.85 -9.82 6.35
CA SER A 23 20.80 -8.36 6.38
C SER A 23 19.61 -7.89 7.22
N GLU A 24 19.87 -6.94 8.11
CA GLU A 24 18.86 -6.36 8.99
C GLU A 24 18.23 -5.12 8.33
N LEU A 25 16.95 -4.91 8.59
CA LEU A 25 16.26 -3.67 8.25
C LEU A 25 16.57 -2.65 9.35
N GLU A 26 17.60 -1.83 9.12
CA GLU A 26 18.02 -0.79 10.06
C GLU A 26 16.84 0.13 10.43
N GLY A 27 16.67 0.42 11.72
CA GLY A 27 15.59 1.26 12.25
C GLY A 27 14.26 0.54 12.53
N ALA A 28 14.08 -0.70 12.06
CA ALA A 28 12.88 -1.48 12.36
C ALA A 28 13.08 -2.39 13.60
N LYS A 29 12.06 -2.44 14.46
CA LYS A 29 12.02 -3.33 15.64
C LYS A 29 10.60 -3.86 15.84
N PHE A 30 10.48 -5.08 16.36
CA PHE A 30 9.17 -5.61 16.73
C PHE A 30 8.67 -4.97 18.03
N SER A 31 7.40 -4.58 18.04
CA SER A 31 6.72 -4.03 19.22
C SER A 31 6.14 -5.12 20.13
N ASN A 32 6.03 -6.34 19.63
CA ASN A 32 5.53 -7.49 20.38
C ASN A 32 6.60 -8.03 21.35
N GLU A 33 6.24 -8.23 22.62
CA GLU A 33 7.16 -8.76 23.64
C GLU A 33 7.78 -10.11 23.26
N LYS A 34 7.03 -11.00 22.60
CA LYS A 34 7.53 -12.32 22.18
C LYS A 34 8.61 -12.25 21.10
N LEU A 35 8.71 -11.13 20.39
CA LEU A 35 9.58 -10.95 19.22
C LEU A 35 10.62 -9.85 19.44
N LYS A 36 10.70 -9.30 20.64
CA LYS A 36 11.53 -8.12 20.96
C LYS A 36 13.02 -8.34 20.67
N ASP A 37 13.51 -9.56 20.90
CA ASP A 37 14.91 -9.92 20.66
C ASP A 37 15.16 -10.44 19.24
N ARG A 38 14.10 -10.64 18.45
CA ARG A 38 14.22 -11.09 17.07
C ARG A 38 14.63 -9.91 16.19
N LYS A 39 15.73 -10.08 15.46
CA LYS A 39 16.15 -9.15 14.42
C LYS A 39 15.10 -9.06 13.31
N VAL A 40 14.93 -7.87 12.74
CA VAL A 40 14.07 -7.64 11.59
C VAL A 40 14.89 -7.85 10.32
N TYR A 41 14.72 -8.99 9.65
CA TYR A 41 15.49 -9.31 8.46
C TYR A 41 14.93 -8.59 7.23
N LEU A 42 15.78 -7.82 6.56
CA LEU A 42 15.42 -6.93 5.45
C LEU A 42 14.64 -7.65 4.35
N VAL A 43 15.18 -8.75 3.84
CA VAL A 43 14.59 -9.38 2.65
C VAL A 43 13.27 -10.07 2.96
N GLU A 44 13.20 -10.77 4.09
CA GLU A 44 11.96 -11.43 4.54
C GLU A 44 10.87 -10.42 4.82
N THR A 45 11.18 -9.36 5.57
CA THR A 45 10.21 -8.32 5.90
C THR A 45 9.67 -7.66 4.64
N LEU A 46 10.52 -7.20 3.72
CA LEU A 46 10.06 -6.54 2.49
C LEU A 46 9.27 -7.49 1.56
N ALA A 47 9.67 -8.77 1.48
CA ALA A 47 8.94 -9.75 0.68
C ALA A 47 7.58 -10.12 1.30
N VAL A 48 7.48 -10.18 2.63
CA VAL A 48 6.22 -10.47 3.32
C VAL A 48 5.26 -9.29 3.22
N ILE A 49 5.71 -8.06 3.47
CA ILE A 49 4.82 -6.89 3.34
C ILE A 49 4.31 -6.73 1.90
N ASN A 50 5.08 -7.15 0.88
CA ASN A 50 4.61 -7.21 -0.50
C ASN A 50 3.42 -8.17 -0.67
N ALA A 51 3.41 -9.30 0.02
CA ALA A 51 2.28 -10.22 0.03
C ALA A 51 1.06 -9.64 0.77
N LEU A 52 1.30 -8.93 1.87
CA LEU A 52 0.26 -8.33 2.72
C LEU A 52 -0.45 -7.11 2.10
N VAL A 53 0.03 -6.61 0.97
CA VAL A 53 -0.59 -5.52 0.23
C VAL A 53 -1.28 -6.11 -1.00
N GLU A 54 -2.58 -5.82 -1.18
CA GLU A 54 -3.30 -6.19 -2.41
C GLU A 54 -2.54 -5.68 -3.65
N ARG A 55 -2.43 -6.43 -4.74
CA ARG A 55 -1.70 -5.98 -5.94
C ARG A 55 -0.26 -5.52 -5.63
N GLY A 56 0.38 -6.14 -4.64
CA GLY A 56 1.75 -5.85 -4.26
C GLY A 56 2.73 -6.23 -5.37
N THR A 57 3.71 -5.38 -5.64
CA THR A 57 4.71 -5.56 -6.69
C THR A 57 6.11 -5.29 -6.15
N MET A 58 6.95 -6.33 -6.15
CA MET A 58 8.32 -6.25 -5.67
C MET A 58 9.32 -6.70 -6.74
N MET A 59 10.43 -5.99 -6.86
CA MET A 59 11.54 -6.34 -7.73
C MET A 59 12.80 -6.69 -6.93
N LEU A 60 13.38 -7.84 -7.23
CA LEU A 60 14.56 -8.40 -6.58
C LEU A 60 15.77 -8.30 -7.51
N TYR A 61 16.71 -7.41 -7.17
CA TYR A 61 17.93 -7.14 -7.94
C TYR A 61 19.09 -7.97 -7.38
N GLY A 62 19.85 -8.68 -8.20
CA GLY A 62 21.08 -9.31 -7.70
C GLY A 62 21.74 -10.24 -8.69
N GLY A 63 22.92 -10.76 -8.37
CA GLY A 63 23.58 -11.77 -9.20
C GLY A 63 22.85 -13.12 -9.23
N HIS A 64 23.28 -13.99 -10.13
CA HIS A 64 22.84 -15.39 -10.19
C HIS A 64 23.07 -16.09 -8.84
N GLY A 65 22.18 -17.00 -8.44
CA GLY A 65 22.37 -17.82 -7.22
C GLY A 65 22.02 -17.14 -5.89
N GLY A 66 21.52 -15.91 -5.86
CA GLY A 66 21.11 -15.23 -4.63
C GLY A 66 19.80 -15.74 -3.97
N GLY A 67 19.21 -16.83 -4.47
CA GLY A 67 17.96 -17.38 -3.92
C GLY A 67 16.70 -16.53 -4.17
N LYS A 68 16.74 -15.56 -5.10
CA LYS A 68 15.65 -14.61 -5.38
C LYS A 68 14.35 -15.31 -5.78
N THR A 69 14.41 -16.12 -6.84
CA THR A 69 13.25 -16.88 -7.34
C THR A 69 12.80 -17.93 -6.33
N THR A 70 13.74 -18.53 -5.59
CA THR A 70 13.46 -19.51 -4.54
C THR A 70 12.64 -18.91 -3.40
N LEU A 71 12.99 -17.71 -2.92
CA LEU A 71 12.21 -16.99 -1.90
C LEU A 71 10.78 -16.75 -2.35
N SER A 72 10.60 -16.20 -3.56
CA SER A 72 9.27 -15.95 -4.11
C SER A 72 8.44 -17.23 -4.25
N LYS A 73 9.07 -18.37 -4.56
CA LYS A 73 8.39 -19.68 -4.59
C LYS A 73 7.95 -20.14 -3.21
N TYR A 74 8.80 -20.03 -2.18
CA TYR A 74 8.44 -20.44 -0.82
C TYR A 74 7.33 -19.59 -0.23
N LEU A 75 7.37 -18.27 -0.42
CA LEU A 75 6.30 -17.40 0.04
C LEU A 75 4.97 -17.66 -0.67
N GLY A 76 5.00 -18.03 -1.96
CA GLY A 76 3.79 -18.42 -2.68
C GLY A 76 3.18 -19.73 -2.17
N GLN A 77 4.01 -20.73 -1.85
CA GLN A 77 3.54 -21.95 -1.20
C GLN A 77 2.94 -21.63 0.18
N LEU A 78 3.60 -20.74 0.93
CA LEU A 78 3.21 -20.36 2.28
C LEU A 78 1.87 -19.60 2.36
N PHE A 79 1.69 -18.57 1.53
CA PHE A 79 0.53 -17.67 1.60
C PHE A 79 -0.65 -18.10 0.73
N CYS A 80 -0.42 -18.90 -0.32
CA CYS A 80 -1.48 -19.36 -1.21
C CYS A 80 -1.77 -20.87 -1.09
N HIS A 81 -1.07 -21.59 -0.21
CA HIS A 81 -1.17 -23.04 -0.03
C HIS A 81 -1.04 -23.82 -1.34
N LEU A 82 -0.25 -23.28 -2.28
CA LEU A 82 -0.01 -23.90 -3.57
C LEU A 82 1.12 -24.92 -3.44
N THR A 83 0.99 -26.04 -4.15
CA THR A 83 2.10 -26.99 -4.28
C THR A 83 3.23 -26.39 -5.10
N LYS A 84 4.44 -26.93 -4.95
CA LYS A 84 5.60 -26.55 -5.74
C LYS A 84 5.34 -26.57 -7.25
N GLU A 85 4.61 -27.57 -7.73
CA GLU A 85 4.26 -27.73 -9.16
C GLU A 85 3.38 -26.58 -9.65
N LYS A 86 2.28 -26.29 -8.94
CA LYS A 86 1.40 -25.17 -9.27
C LYS A 86 2.12 -23.82 -9.24
N ILE A 87 3.06 -23.66 -8.32
CA ILE A 87 3.89 -22.44 -8.26
C ILE A 87 4.79 -22.29 -9.49
N GLU A 88 5.28 -23.37 -10.11
CA GLU A 88 6.04 -23.26 -11.37
C GLU A 88 5.18 -22.79 -12.53
N ASP A 89 3.90 -23.18 -12.59
CA ASP A 89 2.94 -22.72 -13.61
C ASP A 89 2.62 -21.22 -13.47
N CYS A 90 2.82 -20.66 -12.28
CA CYS A 90 2.66 -19.24 -11.98
C CYS A 90 3.87 -18.37 -12.38
N ILE A 91 4.88 -18.94 -13.07
CA ILE A 91 6.14 -18.25 -13.40
C ILE A 91 6.22 -17.91 -14.87
N LEU A 92 6.34 -16.60 -15.14
CA LEU A 92 6.70 -16.09 -16.45
C LEU A 92 8.23 -15.94 -16.54
N ARG A 93 8.88 -16.78 -17.34
CA ARG A 93 10.33 -16.70 -17.56
C ARG A 93 10.64 -15.70 -18.67
N GLY A 94 11.45 -14.70 -18.35
CA GLY A 94 11.87 -13.65 -19.25
C GLY A 94 12.69 -14.18 -20.42
N HIS A 95 12.23 -13.90 -21.64
CA HIS A 95 12.93 -14.27 -22.87
C HIS A 95 12.74 -13.18 -23.94
N PRO A 96 13.77 -12.85 -24.75
CA PRO A 96 13.64 -11.79 -25.77
C PRO A 96 12.57 -12.06 -26.83
N GLN A 97 12.32 -13.33 -27.13
CA GLN A 97 11.34 -13.80 -28.13
C GLN A 97 10.00 -14.23 -27.50
N LEU A 98 9.69 -13.75 -26.29
CA LEU A 98 8.43 -14.07 -25.62
C LEU A 98 7.26 -13.42 -26.37
N THR A 99 6.30 -14.23 -26.80
CA THR A 99 5.10 -13.78 -27.53
C THR A 99 3.98 -13.41 -26.59
N GLU A 100 3.04 -12.58 -27.06
CA GLU A 100 1.84 -12.21 -26.30
C GLU A 100 1.04 -13.44 -25.86
N GLU A 101 0.95 -14.47 -26.70
CA GLU A 101 0.28 -15.74 -26.39
C GLU A 101 0.88 -16.47 -25.19
N LYS A 102 2.21 -16.47 -25.07
CA LYS A 102 2.91 -17.10 -23.93
C LYS A 102 2.83 -16.28 -22.65
N ILE A 103 2.54 -14.98 -22.75
CA ILE A 103 2.36 -14.11 -21.58
C ILE A 103 0.92 -14.19 -21.09
N LEU A 104 -0.02 -13.94 -22.00
CA LEU A 104 -1.43 -13.74 -21.67
C LEU A 104 -2.26 -15.02 -21.76
N GLY A 105 -2.26 -15.67 -22.92
CA GLY A 105 -3.12 -16.81 -23.20
C GLY A 105 -3.24 -17.07 -24.69
N SER A 106 -3.88 -18.17 -25.05
CA SER A 106 -4.11 -18.58 -26.44
C SER A 106 -5.60 -18.69 -26.74
N LEU A 107 -5.97 -18.70 -28.02
CA LEU A 107 -7.35 -18.98 -28.41
C LEU A 107 -7.70 -20.44 -28.13
N ASP A 108 -8.95 -20.71 -27.75
CA ASP A 108 -9.41 -22.07 -27.49
C ASP A 108 -9.48 -22.89 -28.80
N PHE A 109 -8.45 -23.70 -29.03
CA PHE A 109 -8.37 -24.61 -30.19
C PHE A 109 -9.54 -25.59 -30.26
N THR A 110 -10.17 -25.95 -29.14
CA THR A 110 -11.33 -26.87 -29.15
C THR A 110 -12.57 -26.21 -29.76
N GLN A 111 -12.70 -24.89 -29.61
CA GLN A 111 -13.74 -24.11 -30.26
C GLN A 111 -13.44 -23.89 -31.75
N MET A 112 -12.17 -23.76 -32.14
CA MET A 112 -11.78 -23.68 -33.55
C MET A 112 -12.02 -24.99 -34.32
N THR A 113 -11.87 -26.14 -33.65
CA THR A 113 -12.09 -27.47 -34.24
C THR A 113 -13.56 -27.92 -34.22
N GLY A 114 -14.47 -27.10 -33.68
CA GLY A 114 -15.90 -27.39 -33.59
C GLY A 114 -16.29 -28.38 -32.49
N ASN A 115 -15.35 -28.79 -31.64
CA ASN A 115 -15.59 -29.74 -30.54
C ASN A 115 -16.21 -29.07 -29.31
N LYS A 116 -16.22 -27.74 -29.25
CA LYS A 116 -16.84 -26.93 -28.20
C LYS A 116 -17.59 -25.75 -28.84
N PRO A 117 -18.82 -25.42 -28.38
CA PRO A 117 -19.56 -24.28 -28.92
C PRO A 117 -18.84 -22.95 -28.60
N LEU A 118 -19.01 -21.98 -29.49
CA LEU A 118 -18.50 -20.61 -29.30
C LEU A 118 -19.28 -19.90 -28.19
N ASP A 119 -18.58 -19.14 -27.36
CA ASP A 119 -19.21 -18.33 -26.32
C ASP A 119 -19.77 -17.05 -26.94
N ASN A 120 -21.10 -16.93 -26.99
CA ASN A 120 -21.81 -15.81 -27.64
C ASN A 120 -21.36 -15.54 -29.09
N GLY A 121 -21.02 -16.60 -29.83
CA GLY A 121 -20.56 -16.50 -31.21
C GLY A 121 -19.13 -15.99 -31.39
N LYS A 122 -18.34 -15.88 -30.31
CA LYS A 122 -16.92 -15.50 -30.34
C LYS A 122 -16.03 -16.63 -29.82
N LEU A 123 -14.79 -16.66 -30.30
CA LEU A 123 -13.75 -17.54 -29.76
C LEU A 123 -13.36 -17.08 -28.35
N SER A 124 -13.27 -18.03 -27.43
CA SER A 124 -12.81 -17.82 -26.06
C SER A 124 -11.29 -17.85 -25.97
N VAL A 125 -10.76 -17.10 -25.01
CA VAL A 125 -9.34 -17.08 -24.67
C VAL A 125 -9.08 -18.01 -23.50
N VAL A 126 -8.16 -18.94 -23.68
CA VAL A 126 -7.57 -19.74 -22.60
C VAL A 126 -6.42 -18.94 -22.00
N TRP A 127 -6.66 -18.31 -20.86
CA TRP A 127 -5.66 -17.53 -20.14
C TRP A 127 -4.60 -18.42 -19.49
N ASN A 128 -3.35 -17.98 -19.52
CA ASN A 128 -2.25 -18.69 -18.88
C ASN A 128 -2.38 -18.60 -17.35
N GLU A 129 -1.88 -19.61 -16.63
CA GLU A 129 -1.99 -19.66 -15.16
C GLU A 129 -1.28 -18.48 -14.47
N PHE A 130 -0.18 -17.98 -15.07
CA PHE A 130 0.45 -16.73 -14.66
C PHE A 130 -0.52 -15.54 -14.57
N VAL A 131 -1.50 -15.44 -15.48
CA VAL A 131 -2.50 -14.36 -15.50
C VAL A 131 -3.58 -14.60 -14.46
N THR A 132 -4.10 -15.82 -14.34
CA THR A 132 -5.23 -16.17 -13.47
C THR A 132 -4.84 -16.29 -11.99
N SER A 133 -3.60 -16.69 -11.69
CA SER A 133 -3.13 -16.96 -10.34
C SER A 133 -3.03 -15.71 -9.45
N ARG A 134 -3.26 -15.86 -8.15
CA ARG A 134 -3.03 -14.79 -7.16
C ARG A 134 -1.55 -14.53 -6.89
N TRP A 135 -0.69 -15.51 -7.15
CA TRP A 135 0.75 -15.38 -6.97
C TRP A 135 1.45 -15.36 -8.32
N LYS A 136 2.23 -14.32 -8.61
CA LYS A 136 2.86 -14.11 -9.92
C LYS A 136 4.36 -13.96 -9.74
N ILE A 137 5.14 -14.68 -10.54
CA ILE A 137 6.60 -14.53 -10.56
C ILE A 137 7.04 -14.22 -11.99
N ILE A 138 7.77 -13.13 -12.18
CA ILE A 138 8.47 -12.82 -13.44
C ILE A 138 9.96 -13.04 -13.20
N ASP A 139 10.51 -14.11 -13.77
CA ASP A 139 11.92 -14.42 -13.64
C ASP A 139 12.72 -13.73 -14.74
N GLU A 140 13.83 -13.07 -14.41
CA GLU A 140 14.70 -12.36 -15.36
C GLU A 140 13.96 -11.30 -16.20
N ILE A 141 13.27 -10.38 -15.51
CA ILE A 141 12.41 -9.36 -16.13
C ILE A 141 13.13 -8.46 -17.14
N ASN A 142 14.44 -8.27 -16.97
CA ASN A 142 15.31 -7.51 -17.87
C ASN A 142 15.60 -8.22 -19.22
N ARG A 143 15.21 -9.49 -19.37
CA ARG A 143 15.27 -10.21 -20.66
C ARG A 143 14.01 -10.02 -21.51
N LEU A 144 12.98 -9.38 -20.96
CA LEU A 144 11.76 -9.07 -21.69
C LEU A 144 12.00 -7.94 -22.68
N SER A 145 11.51 -8.13 -23.91
CA SER A 145 11.50 -7.08 -24.93
C SER A 145 10.62 -5.90 -24.50
N PRO A 146 10.82 -4.68 -25.06
CA PRO A 146 9.96 -3.54 -24.76
C PRO A 146 8.47 -3.81 -25.06
N TYR A 147 8.18 -4.62 -26.08
CA TYR A 147 6.83 -5.04 -26.41
C TYR A 147 6.20 -5.92 -25.31
N ALA A 148 6.95 -6.91 -24.80
CA ALA A 148 6.49 -7.75 -23.69
C ALA A 148 6.30 -6.93 -22.40
N GLN A 149 7.19 -5.96 -22.13
CA GLN A 149 7.03 -5.04 -21.00
C GLN A 149 5.74 -4.21 -21.13
N ASN A 150 5.42 -3.72 -22.33
CA ASN A 150 4.19 -2.96 -22.58
C ASN A 150 2.93 -3.80 -22.35
N ILE A 151 2.91 -5.07 -22.74
CA ILE A 151 1.77 -5.97 -22.46
C ILE A 151 1.55 -6.10 -20.94
N LEU A 152 2.62 -6.26 -20.18
CA LEU A 152 2.55 -6.38 -18.73
C LEU A 152 2.16 -5.07 -18.03
N LEU A 153 2.31 -3.91 -18.67
CA LEU A 153 1.91 -2.64 -18.07
C LEU A 153 0.42 -2.62 -17.76
N SER A 154 -0.45 -3.11 -18.64
CA SER A 154 -1.90 -3.14 -18.38
C SER A 154 -2.24 -3.99 -17.15
N LEU A 155 -1.60 -5.16 -17.02
CA LEU A 155 -1.76 -6.04 -15.86
C LEU A 155 -1.31 -5.34 -14.57
N LEU A 156 -0.13 -4.70 -14.59
CA LEU A 156 0.42 -4.00 -13.44
C LEU A 156 -0.32 -2.69 -13.12
N ALA A 157 -0.97 -2.08 -14.10
CA ALA A 157 -1.61 -0.78 -14.00
C ALA A 157 -3.06 -0.85 -13.54
N GLU A 158 -3.84 -1.63 -14.28
CA GLU A 158 -5.28 -1.64 -14.21
C GLU A 158 -5.76 -2.91 -13.51
N GLY A 159 -4.90 -3.93 -13.39
CA GLY A 159 -5.30 -5.28 -12.99
C GLY A 159 -6.26 -5.86 -14.01
N SER A 160 -6.03 -5.57 -15.29
CA SER A 160 -6.79 -6.09 -16.41
C SER A 160 -5.81 -6.55 -17.49
N VAL A 161 -6.22 -7.56 -18.24
CA VAL A 161 -5.52 -7.98 -19.45
C VAL A 161 -6.50 -8.00 -20.61
N LYS A 162 -6.00 -7.68 -21.79
CA LYS A 162 -6.77 -7.75 -23.02
C LYS A 162 -5.99 -8.58 -24.02
N TYR A 163 -6.68 -9.52 -24.65
CA TYR A 163 -6.13 -10.34 -25.72
C TYR A 163 -7.20 -10.47 -26.81
N HIS A 164 -6.88 -10.03 -28.03
CA HIS A 164 -7.84 -9.79 -29.11
C HIS A 164 -9.05 -8.95 -28.64
N ASP A 165 -10.27 -9.46 -28.78
CA ASP A 165 -11.53 -8.80 -28.40
C ASP A 165 -12.03 -9.20 -27.00
N GLN A 166 -11.23 -9.93 -26.23
CA GLN A 166 -11.58 -10.33 -24.87
C GLN A 166 -10.74 -9.60 -23.84
N SER A 167 -11.39 -9.14 -22.78
CA SER A 167 -10.76 -8.53 -21.62
C SER A 167 -11.09 -9.35 -20.38
N MET A 168 -10.09 -9.56 -19.53
CA MET A 168 -10.24 -10.20 -18.23
C MET A 168 -9.79 -9.24 -17.14
N ILE A 169 -10.63 -9.06 -16.12
CA ILE A 169 -10.22 -8.41 -14.87
C ILE A 169 -9.46 -9.45 -14.05
N VAL A 170 -8.22 -9.13 -13.72
CA VAL A 170 -7.36 -9.97 -12.89
C VAL A 170 -7.73 -9.74 -11.43
N PRO A 171 -8.00 -10.81 -10.66
CA PRO A 171 -8.18 -10.71 -9.21
C PRO A 171 -6.99 -10.05 -8.50
N ALA A 172 -7.15 -9.70 -7.22
CA ALA A 172 -6.02 -9.24 -6.42
C ALA A 172 -4.87 -10.26 -6.48
N PHE A 173 -3.65 -9.76 -6.71
CA PHE A 173 -2.47 -10.60 -6.87
C PHE A 173 -1.28 -10.05 -6.08
N THR A 174 -0.26 -10.87 -5.91
CA THR A 174 1.06 -10.46 -5.45
C THR A 174 2.07 -10.86 -6.52
N LEU A 175 2.94 -9.92 -6.90
CA LEU A 175 3.92 -10.12 -7.95
C LEU A 175 5.35 -9.92 -7.44
N PHE A 176 6.22 -10.86 -7.81
CA PHE A 176 7.66 -10.78 -7.64
C PHE A 176 8.35 -10.81 -8.99
N ALA A 177 9.22 -9.84 -9.24
CA ALA A 177 10.10 -9.82 -10.41
C ALA A 177 11.54 -10.03 -9.99
N THR A 178 12.29 -10.88 -10.67
CA THR A 178 13.74 -11.03 -10.45
C THR A 178 14.51 -10.36 -11.58
N LEU A 179 15.66 -9.75 -11.25
CA LEU A 179 16.51 -9.07 -12.21
C LEU A 179 17.98 -9.40 -11.96
N ASN A 180 18.71 -9.71 -13.05
CA ASN A 180 20.15 -9.98 -13.04
C ASN A 180 20.92 -8.90 -13.82
N PRO A 181 21.56 -7.92 -13.15
CA PRO A 181 22.10 -6.74 -13.82
C PRO A 181 23.30 -7.01 -14.74
N LYS A 182 24.01 -8.13 -14.56
CA LYS A 182 25.26 -8.47 -15.28
C LYS A 182 25.06 -9.30 -16.56
N ASP A 183 23.83 -9.63 -16.94
CA ASP A 183 23.59 -10.44 -18.13
C ASP A 183 23.74 -9.63 -19.43
N ASN A 184 24.40 -10.21 -20.44
CA ASN A 184 24.72 -9.55 -21.71
C ASN A 184 23.50 -9.33 -22.62
N ALA A 185 22.36 -9.96 -22.34
CA ALA A 185 21.12 -9.89 -23.12
C ALA A 185 20.06 -8.98 -22.49
N ASN A 186 20.50 -7.97 -21.73
CA ASN A 186 19.62 -7.12 -20.93
C ASN A 186 19.03 -5.98 -21.75
N THR A 187 17.71 -5.85 -21.70
CA THR A 187 16.97 -4.66 -22.10
C THR A 187 16.86 -3.73 -20.89
N GLU A 188 17.13 -2.44 -21.07
CA GLU A 188 16.94 -1.46 -20.00
C GLU A 188 15.43 -1.32 -19.68
N LEU A 189 15.09 -1.43 -18.40
CA LEU A 189 13.72 -1.20 -17.95
C LEU A 189 13.40 0.29 -17.97
N SER A 190 12.33 0.66 -18.67
CA SER A 190 11.87 2.06 -18.72
C SER A 190 11.42 2.57 -17.35
N LEU A 191 11.57 3.87 -17.09
CA LEU A 191 11.10 4.48 -15.84
C LEU A 191 9.60 4.26 -15.58
N PRO A 192 8.69 4.40 -16.58
CA PRO A 192 7.28 4.09 -16.40
C PRO A 192 7.00 2.64 -15.99
N PHE A 193 7.86 1.69 -16.40
CA PHE A 193 7.76 0.29 -16.01
C PHE A 193 8.28 0.06 -14.59
N LYS A 194 9.44 0.65 -14.23
CA LYS A 194 9.97 0.61 -12.85
C LYS A 194 9.01 1.24 -11.83
N ASP A 195 8.31 2.31 -12.23
CA ASP A 195 7.29 2.97 -11.41
C ASP A 195 6.11 2.04 -11.04
N ARG A 196 5.88 0.94 -11.77
CA ARG A 196 4.85 -0.07 -11.43
C ARG A 196 5.24 -1.03 -10.30
N PHE A 197 6.51 -1.05 -9.90
CA PHE A 197 7.00 -1.86 -8.80
C PHE A 197 7.04 -1.01 -7.53
N ALA A 198 6.25 -1.35 -6.52
CA ALA A 198 6.22 -0.64 -5.25
C ALA A 198 7.53 -0.76 -4.49
N LEU A 199 8.13 -1.95 -4.48
CA LEU A 199 9.39 -2.24 -3.81
C LEU A 199 10.48 -2.67 -4.80
N ALA A 200 11.70 -2.25 -4.53
CA ALA A 200 12.88 -2.73 -5.21
C ALA A 200 14.00 -3.02 -4.19
N LEU A 201 14.51 -4.25 -4.19
CA LEU A 201 15.48 -4.70 -3.21
C LEU A 201 16.70 -5.35 -3.87
N PRO A 202 17.90 -4.82 -3.65
CA PRO A 202 19.14 -5.52 -3.93
C PRO A 202 19.36 -6.66 -2.94
N ILE A 203 19.52 -7.87 -3.49
CA ILE A 203 19.87 -9.10 -2.81
C ILE A 203 21.31 -9.44 -3.17
N THR A 204 22.17 -9.54 -2.15
CA THR A 204 23.54 -10.04 -2.29
C THR A 204 23.61 -11.54 -2.17
N MET A 205 24.72 -12.16 -2.59
CA MET A 205 24.96 -13.55 -2.24
C MET A 205 25.07 -13.70 -0.71
N PRO A 206 24.63 -14.83 -0.15
CA PRO A 206 24.89 -15.16 1.25
C PRO A 206 26.38 -15.14 1.55
N ASP A 207 26.74 -14.82 2.80
CA ASP A 207 28.13 -14.90 3.26
C ASP A 207 28.62 -16.35 3.35
N TYR A 208 29.92 -16.55 3.55
CA TYR A 208 30.53 -17.88 3.58
C TYR A 208 29.91 -18.81 4.64
N ASP A 209 29.61 -18.26 5.83
CA ASP A 209 28.99 -19.02 6.93
C ASP A 209 27.59 -19.52 6.52
N SER A 210 26.77 -18.61 6.00
CA SER A 210 25.45 -18.89 5.42
C SER A 210 25.51 -19.87 4.24
N PHE A 211 26.55 -19.78 3.41
CA PHE A 211 26.72 -20.66 2.27
C PHE A 211 27.07 -22.09 2.69
N SER A 212 27.78 -22.26 3.82
CA SER A 212 28.23 -23.56 4.32
C SER A 212 27.08 -24.45 4.82
N THR A 213 25.92 -23.86 5.12
CA THR A 213 24.68 -24.56 5.49
C THR A 213 23.85 -24.95 4.27
N ILE A 214 24.02 -24.23 3.15
CA ILE A 214 23.35 -24.48 1.87
C ILE A 214 24.05 -25.66 1.17
N GLY A 215 23.35 -26.79 1.04
CA GLY A 215 23.81 -27.95 0.25
C GLY A 215 24.39 -29.13 1.03
N LYS A 216 24.54 -29.04 2.35
CA LYS A 216 24.95 -30.18 3.20
C LYS A 216 23.80 -31.13 3.59
N ARG A 217 22.56 -30.80 3.26
CA ARG A 217 21.38 -31.61 3.58
C ARG A 217 20.81 -32.21 2.29
N ASP A 218 20.59 -33.52 2.27
CA ASP A 218 19.97 -34.23 1.16
C ASP A 218 18.59 -33.62 0.86
N LYS A 219 18.46 -33.01 -0.33
CA LYS A 219 17.20 -32.42 -0.81
C LYS A 219 16.05 -33.44 -0.89
N SER A 220 16.34 -34.73 -0.82
CA SER A 220 15.38 -35.84 -0.88
C SER A 220 14.84 -36.27 0.49
N SER A 221 15.41 -35.81 1.61
CA SER A 221 15.08 -36.39 2.92
C SER A 221 14.00 -35.64 3.69
N TYR A 222 13.46 -34.52 3.19
CA TYR A 222 12.34 -33.81 3.81
C TYR A 222 11.29 -33.38 2.78
N ASN A 223 10.11 -34.00 2.88
CA ASN A 223 8.85 -33.46 2.38
C ASN A 223 8.42 -32.30 3.29
N ASP A 224 9.20 -31.21 3.35
CA ASP A 224 8.71 -29.99 3.99
C ASP A 224 7.58 -29.45 3.13
N ARG A 225 6.35 -29.78 3.51
CA ARG A 225 5.13 -29.21 2.93
C ARG A 225 5.02 -27.78 3.45
N ILE A 226 5.77 -26.86 2.84
CA ILE A 226 5.80 -25.44 3.20
C ILE A 226 4.39 -24.85 3.12
N GLU A 227 3.56 -25.36 2.22
CA GLU A 227 2.15 -25.03 2.10
C GLU A 227 1.33 -25.31 3.39
N GLU A 228 1.82 -26.19 4.27
CA GLU A 228 1.19 -26.53 5.54
C GLU A 228 1.69 -25.67 6.72
N TYR A 229 2.69 -24.81 6.54
CA TYR A 229 3.24 -24.00 7.65
C TYR A 229 2.27 -22.91 8.13
N LEU A 230 1.28 -22.53 7.31
CA LEU A 230 0.26 -21.51 7.63
C LEU A 230 -1.17 -21.94 7.26
N GLN A 231 -1.59 -23.18 7.54
CA GLN A 231 -2.90 -23.72 7.08
C GLN A 231 -4.13 -22.87 7.45
N ASP A 232 -4.11 -22.17 8.59
CA ASP A 232 -5.24 -21.38 9.08
C ASP A 232 -5.21 -19.91 8.59
N VAL A 233 -4.27 -19.55 7.70
CA VAL A 233 -4.07 -18.16 7.28
C VAL A 233 -4.68 -17.90 5.91
N ASN A 234 -5.71 -17.06 5.88
CA ASN A 234 -6.23 -16.51 4.64
C ASN A 234 -5.55 -15.18 4.31
N LEU A 235 -4.83 -15.12 3.18
CA LEU A 235 -4.15 -13.91 2.72
C LEU A 235 -5.11 -12.73 2.50
N GLU A 236 -6.33 -12.96 2.01
CA GLU A 236 -7.29 -11.89 1.75
C GLU A 236 -7.77 -11.24 3.06
N GLU A 237 -7.99 -12.05 4.09
CA GLU A 237 -8.35 -11.54 5.42
C GLU A 237 -7.22 -10.70 6.03
N LEU A 238 -5.97 -11.13 5.84
CA LEU A 238 -4.81 -10.36 6.29
C LEU A 238 -4.68 -9.02 5.54
N GLN A 239 -4.86 -9.03 4.22
CA GLN A 239 -4.82 -7.83 3.39
C GLN A 239 -5.89 -6.81 3.82
N GLU A 240 -7.11 -7.28 4.14
CA GLU A 240 -8.18 -6.44 4.66
C GLU A 240 -7.89 -5.89 6.08
N ILE A 241 -7.27 -6.69 6.97
CA ILE A 241 -6.83 -6.20 8.28
C ILE A 241 -5.79 -5.08 8.11
N VAL A 242 -4.78 -5.30 7.26
CA VAL A 242 -3.70 -4.35 7.01
C VAL A 242 -4.24 -3.04 6.44
N LYS A 243 -5.19 -3.10 5.51
CA LYS A 243 -5.83 -1.93 4.89
C LYS A 243 -6.50 -0.99 5.89
N ASN A 244 -6.95 -1.52 7.03
CA ASN A 244 -7.66 -0.77 8.07
C ASN A 244 -6.75 -0.14 9.13
N ILE A 245 -5.43 -0.31 9.03
CA ILE A 245 -4.50 0.30 9.98
C ILE A 245 -4.47 1.83 9.79
N PRO A 246 -4.62 2.60 10.87
CA PRO A 246 -4.56 4.06 10.84
C PRO A 246 -3.12 4.59 10.76
N TYR A 247 -3.00 5.85 10.36
CA TYR A 247 -1.76 6.62 10.38
C TYR A 247 -1.78 7.62 11.53
N THR A 248 -0.62 7.92 12.09
CA THR A 248 -0.46 9.14 12.88
C THR A 248 -0.47 10.36 11.96
N GLU A 249 -0.97 11.51 12.45
CA GLU A 249 -0.96 12.76 11.69
C GLU A 249 0.45 13.14 11.22
N GLU A 250 1.46 12.93 12.07
CA GLU A 250 2.87 13.17 11.73
C GLU A 250 3.34 12.28 10.56
N ALA A 251 2.93 11.02 10.50
CA ALA A 251 3.33 10.11 9.42
C ALA A 251 2.72 10.52 8.08
N GLU A 252 1.45 10.95 8.06
CA GLU A 252 0.80 11.46 6.84
C GLU A 252 1.48 12.73 6.35
N LEU A 253 1.78 13.65 7.27
CA LEU A 253 2.55 14.86 6.96
C LEU A 253 3.92 14.53 6.40
N PHE A 254 4.62 13.56 6.98
CA PHE A 254 5.94 13.16 6.51
C PHE A 254 5.89 12.57 5.08
N ILE A 255 4.90 11.73 4.77
CA ILE A 255 4.70 11.21 3.40
C ILE A 255 4.50 12.37 2.41
N ASN A 256 3.63 13.32 2.73
CA ASN A 256 3.40 14.50 1.90
C ASN A 256 4.67 15.34 1.74
N TYR A 257 5.44 15.47 2.81
CA TYR A 257 6.69 16.21 2.83
C TYR A 257 7.77 15.57 1.94
N ILE A 258 7.88 14.23 1.93
CA ILE A 258 8.77 13.50 1.01
C ILE A 258 8.41 13.83 -0.44
N ILE A 259 7.14 13.68 -0.82
CA ILE A 259 6.70 13.92 -2.20
C ILE A 259 6.95 15.38 -2.61
N ALA A 260 6.62 16.34 -1.75
CA ALA A 260 6.87 17.75 -2.01
C ALA A 260 8.37 18.06 -2.16
N SER A 261 9.22 17.50 -1.29
CA SER A 261 10.67 17.68 -1.33
C SER A 261 11.31 17.16 -2.62
N TYR A 262 10.77 16.08 -3.19
CA TYR A 262 11.25 15.56 -4.48
C TYR A 262 10.82 16.42 -5.67
N ARG A 263 9.65 17.06 -5.57
CA ARG A 263 9.07 17.87 -6.65
C ARG A 263 9.59 19.31 -6.68
N LEU A 264 9.69 19.94 -5.52
CA LEU A 264 9.83 21.39 -5.41
C LEU A 264 11.18 21.93 -5.91
N CYS A 265 11.09 23.08 -6.55
CA CYS A 265 12.21 23.92 -6.94
C CYS A 265 11.72 25.37 -7.01
N GLU A 266 12.50 26.30 -6.46
CA GLU A 266 12.20 27.74 -6.44
C GLU A 266 12.15 28.35 -7.85
N ARG A 267 12.91 27.80 -8.80
CA ARG A 267 13.15 28.43 -10.11
C ARG A 267 12.30 27.88 -11.25
N ALA A 268 11.88 26.62 -11.18
CA ALA A 268 11.16 25.97 -12.28
C ALA A 268 10.39 24.74 -11.81
N SER A 269 9.33 24.38 -12.54
CA SER A 269 8.73 23.05 -12.42
C SER A 269 9.64 22.01 -13.09
N LYS A 270 10.06 21.00 -12.33
CA LYS A 270 10.91 19.91 -12.83
C LYS A 270 10.20 18.97 -13.81
N GLU A 271 8.88 19.05 -13.91
CA GLU A 271 8.05 18.14 -14.72
C GLU A 271 8.01 18.52 -16.21
N SER A 272 8.22 19.79 -16.55
CA SER A 272 7.84 20.33 -17.86
C SER A 272 9.00 20.80 -18.73
N ASN A 273 10.23 20.83 -18.21
CA ASN A 273 11.37 21.49 -18.87
C ASN A 273 12.62 20.59 -18.98
N ASP A 274 12.80 19.91 -20.12
CA ASP A 274 14.02 19.12 -20.40
C ASP A 274 15.28 19.97 -20.60
N ASN A 275 15.09 21.25 -20.96
CA ASN A 275 16.18 22.19 -21.21
C ASN A 275 16.80 22.75 -19.91
N LEU A 276 15.99 22.91 -18.86
CA LEU A 276 16.38 23.41 -17.54
C LEU A 276 16.36 22.27 -16.53
N SER A 277 17.43 21.47 -16.52
CA SER A 277 17.61 20.37 -15.56
C SER A 277 18.65 20.70 -14.51
N VAL A 278 18.58 20.02 -13.36
CA VAL A 278 19.56 20.09 -12.27
C VAL A 278 21.00 19.80 -12.74
N ASP A 279 21.17 18.93 -13.75
CA ASP A 279 22.48 18.62 -14.34
C ASP A 279 23.00 19.69 -15.33
N LYS A 280 22.22 20.75 -15.57
CA LYS A 280 22.54 21.86 -16.48
C LYS A 280 22.58 23.17 -15.66
N SER A 281 22.05 24.27 -16.19
CA SER A 281 22.13 25.60 -15.58
C SER A 281 21.13 25.88 -14.46
N LEU A 282 20.19 24.97 -14.15
CA LEU A 282 19.11 25.24 -13.19
C LEU A 282 19.62 25.64 -11.80
N CYS A 283 20.71 24.99 -11.35
CA CYS A 283 21.30 25.19 -10.03
C CYS A 283 22.42 26.24 -9.98
N GLU A 284 22.80 26.85 -11.11
CA GLU A 284 23.86 27.87 -11.14
C GLU A 284 23.44 29.13 -10.36
N ASN A 285 24.24 29.54 -9.38
CA ASN A 285 23.96 30.69 -8.49
C ASN A 285 22.59 30.61 -7.77
N CYS A 286 22.12 29.40 -7.44
CA CYS A 286 20.88 29.21 -6.70
C CYS A 286 21.15 29.15 -5.19
N HIS A 287 20.43 29.96 -4.40
CA HIS A 287 20.54 29.97 -2.93
C HIS A 287 20.16 28.62 -2.30
N MET A 288 19.22 27.90 -2.92
CA MET A 288 18.78 26.57 -2.48
C MET A 288 19.72 25.43 -2.92
N CYS A 289 20.81 25.74 -3.62
CA CYS A 289 21.83 24.76 -4.01
C CYS A 289 22.86 24.55 -2.88
N ALA A 290 22.38 24.09 -1.72
CA ALA A 290 23.22 23.80 -0.56
C ALA A 290 23.38 22.28 -0.32
N PRO A 291 24.43 21.82 0.39
CA PRO A 291 24.67 20.41 0.68
C PRO A 291 23.51 19.72 1.40
N GLU A 292 22.84 20.40 2.31
CA GLU A 292 21.70 19.93 3.09
C GLU A 292 20.37 19.97 2.33
N LYS A 293 20.31 20.63 1.17
CA LYS A 293 19.08 20.75 0.37
C LYS A 293 18.93 19.61 -0.63
N VAL A 294 17.70 19.14 -0.74
CA VAL A 294 17.36 17.95 -1.53
C VAL A 294 17.09 18.28 -3.00
N CYS A 295 16.61 19.49 -3.29
CA CYS A 295 16.18 19.87 -4.64
C CYS A 295 17.29 19.76 -5.71
N SER A 296 18.54 20.04 -5.36
CA SER A 296 19.72 19.97 -6.25
C SER A 296 20.25 18.55 -6.48
N LYS A 297 19.69 17.56 -5.80
CA LYS A 297 20.10 16.15 -5.88
C LYS A 297 19.15 15.32 -6.76
N ILE A 298 18.00 15.88 -7.10
CA ILE A 298 16.90 15.15 -7.74
C ILE A 298 16.64 15.76 -9.12
N LYS A 299 16.78 14.93 -10.16
CA LYS A 299 16.57 15.34 -11.54
C LYS A 299 15.08 15.29 -11.92
N LEU A 300 14.40 14.19 -11.61
CA LEU A 300 12.98 13.98 -11.92
C LEU A 300 12.17 13.78 -10.63
N PRO A 301 10.95 14.35 -10.56
CA PRO A 301 10.07 14.20 -9.41
C PRO A 301 9.47 12.80 -9.32
N LEU A 302 8.89 12.50 -8.15
CA LEU A 302 8.19 11.24 -7.90
C LEU A 302 6.77 11.26 -8.48
N SER A 303 6.29 10.09 -8.90
CA SER A 303 4.89 9.91 -9.29
C SER A 303 3.98 9.91 -8.05
N VAL A 304 2.68 10.17 -8.27
CA VAL A 304 1.66 10.06 -7.21
C VAL A 304 1.56 8.63 -6.66
N ARG A 305 1.98 7.61 -7.42
CA ARG A 305 1.98 6.21 -6.95
C ARG A 305 2.90 5.98 -5.79
N VAL A 306 4.03 6.70 -5.72
CA VAL A 306 4.93 6.59 -4.58
C VAL A 306 4.19 6.96 -3.29
N LYS A 307 3.35 8.00 -3.34
CA LYS A 307 2.49 8.38 -2.21
C LYS A 307 1.55 7.23 -1.85
N GLU A 308 0.78 6.75 -2.83
CA GLU A 308 -0.17 5.65 -2.62
C GLU A 308 0.50 4.40 -2.05
N ASP A 309 1.66 4.02 -2.56
CA ASP A 309 2.39 2.87 -2.07
C ASP A 309 2.93 3.10 -0.65
N LEU A 310 3.48 4.27 -0.32
CA LEU A 310 3.89 4.58 1.06
C LEU A 310 2.72 4.46 2.05
N TYR A 311 1.51 4.84 1.62
CA TYR A 311 0.26 4.68 2.39
C TYR A 311 -0.21 3.22 2.53
N ARG A 312 0.22 2.31 1.66
CA ARG A 312 -0.22 0.91 1.68
C ARG A 312 0.81 0.04 2.38
N TYR A 313 2.08 0.21 2.03
CA TYR A 313 3.20 -0.54 2.61
C TYR A 313 3.54 -0.07 4.02
N GLY A 314 3.32 1.21 4.35
CA GLY A 314 3.45 1.68 5.74
C GLY A 314 2.53 0.92 6.69
N LYS A 315 1.28 0.66 6.28
CA LYS A 315 0.33 -0.17 7.02
C LYS A 315 0.82 -1.61 7.16
N ALA A 316 1.27 -2.21 6.06
CA ALA A 316 1.77 -3.58 6.06
C ALA A 316 2.98 -3.76 6.98
N LEU A 317 3.91 -2.80 6.98
CA LEU A 317 5.07 -2.83 7.88
C LEU A 317 4.66 -2.65 9.35
N ALA A 318 3.81 -1.66 9.65
CA ALA A 318 3.32 -1.44 11.01
C ALA A 318 2.66 -2.72 11.56
N TRP A 319 1.78 -3.34 10.77
CA TRP A 319 1.15 -4.60 11.13
C TRP A 319 2.16 -5.72 11.39
N PHE A 320 3.12 -5.88 10.48
CA PHE A 320 4.13 -6.93 10.56
C PHE A 320 4.99 -6.76 11.82
N LEU A 321 5.38 -5.53 12.16
CA LEU A 321 6.14 -5.21 13.36
C LEU A 321 5.32 -5.32 14.66
N GLY A 322 3.98 -5.36 14.54
CA GLY A 322 3.04 -5.49 15.67
C GLY A 322 2.54 -4.16 16.21
N ASP A 323 2.70 -3.08 15.46
CA ASP A 323 2.19 -1.76 15.79
C ASP A 323 0.72 -1.59 15.38
N ARG A 324 0.00 -0.76 16.14
CA ARG A 324 -1.43 -0.49 15.90
C ARG A 324 -1.67 0.63 14.90
N GLU A 325 -0.65 1.44 14.64
CA GLU A 325 -0.71 2.60 13.76
C GLU A 325 0.62 2.79 13.04
N VAL A 326 0.59 3.47 11.90
CA VAL A 326 1.79 3.80 11.14
C VAL A 326 2.39 5.10 11.68
N ASN A 327 3.66 5.04 12.08
CA ASN A 327 4.44 6.19 12.55
C ASN A 327 5.46 6.65 11.49
N VAL A 328 6.15 7.76 11.78
CA VAL A 328 7.16 8.34 10.89
C VAL A 328 8.33 7.37 10.63
N ASN A 329 8.76 6.61 11.65
CA ASN A 329 9.87 5.65 11.53
C ASN A 329 9.57 4.54 10.51
N HIS A 330 8.32 4.03 10.46
CA HIS A 330 7.93 3.03 9.45
C HIS A 330 8.10 3.57 8.03
N ILE A 331 7.74 4.82 7.81
CA ILE A 331 7.87 5.47 6.51
C ILE A 331 9.33 5.77 6.17
N GLU A 332 10.10 6.26 7.13
CA GLU A 332 11.53 6.53 6.98
C GLU A 332 12.32 5.28 6.55
N VAL A 333 12.04 4.14 7.20
CA VAL A 333 12.71 2.87 6.92
C VAL A 333 12.29 2.29 5.56
N LEU A 334 11.03 2.45 5.14
CA LEU A 334 10.52 1.91 3.87
C LEU A 334 10.88 2.77 2.66
N ALA A 335 10.81 4.10 2.80
CA ALA A 335 10.88 5.04 1.69
C ALA A 335 12.07 4.82 0.75
N PRO A 336 13.30 4.54 1.24
CA PRO A 336 14.44 4.30 0.36
C PRO A 336 14.20 3.16 -0.64
N TYR A 337 13.64 2.03 -0.19
CA TYR A 337 13.38 0.83 -1.01
C TYR A 337 12.21 0.99 -1.98
N MET A 338 11.39 2.02 -1.78
CA MET A 338 10.23 2.33 -2.61
C MET A 338 10.50 3.43 -3.64
N ILE A 339 11.57 4.19 -3.44
CA ILE A 339 11.86 5.41 -4.21
C ILE A 339 13.05 5.24 -5.15
N TRP A 340 14.12 4.55 -4.74
CA TRP A 340 15.40 4.61 -5.45
C TRP A 340 15.33 4.18 -6.93
N HIS A 341 14.48 3.22 -7.28
CA HIS A 341 14.30 2.73 -8.65
C HIS A 341 13.32 3.58 -9.47
N ARG A 342 12.61 4.52 -8.82
CA ARG A 342 11.61 5.43 -9.41
C ARG A 342 12.12 6.87 -9.51
N ALA A 343 13.11 7.22 -8.70
CA ALA A 343 13.77 8.52 -8.74
C ALA A 343 14.97 8.50 -9.71
N VAL A 344 15.28 9.67 -10.28
CA VAL A 344 16.52 9.87 -11.01
C VAL A 344 17.33 10.94 -10.28
N LEU A 345 18.49 10.53 -9.75
CA LEU A 345 19.40 11.41 -9.04
C LEU A 345 20.24 12.24 -10.01
N SER A 346 20.73 13.40 -9.56
CA SER A 346 21.61 14.24 -10.37
C SER A 346 22.99 13.61 -10.52
N LYS A 347 23.59 13.74 -11.71
CA LYS A 347 24.91 13.15 -12.02
C LYS A 347 25.98 13.67 -11.07
N LYS A 348 25.93 14.96 -10.73
CA LYS A 348 26.85 15.59 -9.78
C LYS A 348 26.78 14.92 -8.41
N TYR A 349 25.57 14.68 -7.90
CA TYR A 349 25.38 14.05 -6.60
C TYR A 349 25.86 12.59 -6.60
N VAL A 350 25.51 11.81 -7.64
CA VAL A 350 25.98 10.44 -7.82
C VAL A 350 27.51 10.38 -7.88
N SER A 351 28.17 11.29 -8.60
CA SER A 351 29.63 11.37 -8.64
C SER A 351 30.24 11.66 -7.27
N THR A 352 29.68 12.61 -6.51
CA THR A 352 30.13 12.92 -5.14
C THR A 352 30.00 11.72 -4.20
N LEU A 353 28.89 10.98 -4.27
CA LEU A 353 28.70 9.75 -3.50
C LEU A 353 29.75 8.69 -3.88
N THR A 354 30.00 8.54 -5.18
CA THR A 354 31.00 7.60 -5.71
C THR A 354 32.41 7.94 -5.21
N GLU A 355 32.78 9.22 -5.21
CA GLU A 355 34.09 9.69 -4.72
C GLU A 355 34.23 9.53 -3.21
N HIS A 356 33.21 9.91 -2.44
CA HIS A 356 33.21 9.73 -1.00
C HIS A 356 33.39 8.24 -0.63
N TRP A 357 32.68 7.36 -1.32
CA TRP A 357 32.84 5.91 -1.16
C TRP A 357 34.26 5.44 -1.48
N LYS A 358 34.85 5.90 -2.60
CA LYS A 358 36.22 5.54 -2.98
C LYS A 358 37.22 5.92 -1.88
N ASN A 359 37.09 7.11 -1.32
CA ASN A 359 37.99 7.62 -0.30
C ASN A 359 37.86 6.86 1.02
N THR A 360 36.64 6.57 1.48
CA THR A 360 36.38 5.87 2.73
C THR A 360 36.79 4.39 2.69
N ASN A 361 36.78 3.78 1.50
CA ASN A 361 37.08 2.35 1.32
C ASN A 361 38.46 2.05 0.69
N SER A 362 39.33 3.06 0.57
CA SER A 362 40.69 2.97 0.00
C SER A 362 41.62 1.90 0.61
N GLY A 363 41.22 1.23 1.70
CA GLY A 363 42.01 0.18 2.37
C GLY A 363 41.27 -1.15 2.60
N LYS A 364 40.01 -1.29 2.18
CA LYS A 364 39.26 -2.55 2.29
C LYS A 364 38.84 -2.99 0.89
N GLN A 365 39.52 -4.00 0.34
CA GLN A 365 39.03 -4.73 -0.83
C GLN A 365 37.80 -5.55 -0.45
N THR A 366 36.67 -4.89 -0.26
CA THR A 366 35.36 -5.55 -0.17
C THR A 366 34.64 -5.30 -1.49
N SER A 367 34.59 -6.34 -2.33
CA SER A 367 33.80 -6.44 -3.56
C SER A 367 32.27 -6.49 -3.31
N ILE A 368 31.83 -6.02 -2.14
CA ILE A 368 30.47 -6.05 -1.61
C ILE A 368 29.88 -4.65 -1.86
N PHE A 369 29.02 -4.51 -2.88
CA PHE A 369 28.21 -3.30 -3.19
C PHE A 369 28.83 -2.15 -4.00
N ILE A 370 29.13 -2.39 -5.28
CA ILE A 370 29.08 -1.32 -6.31
C ILE A 370 27.63 -1.12 -6.82
N THR A 371 26.68 -1.94 -6.37
CA THR A 371 25.37 -2.11 -7.02
C THR A 371 24.24 -1.19 -6.57
N ASN A 372 24.40 -0.26 -5.61
CA ASN A 372 23.28 0.65 -5.37
C ASN A 372 23.58 2.04 -4.79
N ILE A 373 24.45 2.79 -5.48
CA ILE A 373 24.67 4.22 -5.22
C ILE A 373 23.35 5.00 -5.22
N ASP A 374 22.37 4.59 -6.05
CA ASP A 374 21.05 5.21 -6.09
C ASP A 374 20.24 4.94 -4.81
N LEU A 375 20.24 3.71 -4.29
CA LEU A 375 19.61 3.40 -3.00
C LEU A 375 20.30 4.11 -1.84
N ASP A 376 21.63 4.12 -1.79
CA ASP A 376 22.36 4.80 -0.72
C ASP A 376 22.18 6.32 -0.79
N GLY A 377 22.21 6.89 -1.99
CA GLY A 377 21.86 8.29 -2.23
C GLY A 377 20.43 8.62 -1.82
N THR A 378 19.48 7.71 -2.11
CA THR A 378 18.09 7.86 -1.69
C THR A 378 17.95 7.79 -0.18
N ARG A 379 18.64 6.88 0.52
CA ARG A 379 18.68 6.84 2.00
C ARG A 379 19.18 8.15 2.58
N ASN A 380 20.27 8.69 2.03
CA ASN A 380 20.83 9.96 2.46
C ASN A 380 19.86 11.14 2.23
N ILE A 381 19.16 11.14 1.09
CA ILE A 381 18.10 12.12 0.81
C ILE A 381 16.95 12.00 1.80
N ILE A 382 16.45 10.79 2.08
CA ILE A 382 15.35 10.60 3.05
C ILE A 382 15.76 11.07 4.44
N GLN A 383 17.01 10.83 4.86
CA GLN A 383 17.52 11.37 6.13
C GLN A 383 17.57 12.90 6.14
N MET A 384 17.98 13.54 5.04
CA MET A 384 17.96 15.01 4.92
C MET A 384 16.52 15.55 5.03
N ILE A 385 15.57 14.90 4.36
CA ILE A 385 14.14 15.24 4.42
C ILE A 385 13.62 15.07 5.85
N LYS A 386 13.97 13.97 6.54
CA LYS A 386 13.58 13.72 7.92
C LYS A 386 14.09 14.80 8.87
N ASN A 387 15.36 15.16 8.76
CA ASN A 387 15.96 16.19 9.60
C ASN A 387 15.30 17.56 9.39
N GLU A 388 14.99 17.92 8.14
CA GLU A 388 14.28 19.16 7.84
C GLU A 388 12.84 19.10 8.36
N PHE A 389 12.14 17.97 8.15
CA PHE A 389 10.79 17.73 8.63
C PHE A 389 10.69 17.87 10.15
N ASP A 390 11.61 17.27 10.91
CA ASP A 390 11.60 17.35 12.38
C ASP A 390 11.75 18.78 12.89
N GLY A 391 12.47 19.64 12.16
CA GLY A 391 12.62 21.06 12.50
C GLY A 391 11.38 21.90 12.22
N ILE A 392 10.47 21.45 11.34
CA ILE A 392 9.31 22.23 10.91
C ILE A 392 7.96 21.55 11.17
N LYS A 393 7.95 20.35 11.76
CA LYS A 393 6.73 19.53 11.92
C LYS A 393 5.62 20.27 12.66
N ASP A 394 5.95 21.08 13.66
CA ASP A 394 4.96 21.86 14.41
C ASP A 394 4.27 22.92 13.54
N LEU A 395 5.03 23.55 12.63
CA LEU A 395 4.48 24.46 11.63
C LEU A 395 3.57 23.74 10.63
N LEU A 396 3.95 22.52 10.20
CA LEU A 396 3.12 21.70 9.32
C LEU A 396 1.82 21.25 10.00
N MET A 397 1.89 20.86 11.27
CA MET A 397 0.70 20.55 12.07
C MET A 397 -0.19 21.78 12.26
N GLY A 398 0.41 22.95 12.49
CA GLY A 398 -0.30 24.23 12.50
C GLY A 398 -1.07 24.47 11.20
N PHE A 399 -0.47 24.16 10.05
CA PHE A 399 -1.13 24.30 8.75
C PHE A 399 -2.32 23.34 8.60
N GLU A 400 -2.21 22.09 9.06
CA GLU A 400 -3.35 21.17 9.07
C GLU A 400 -4.48 21.67 9.97
N ARG A 401 -4.17 22.25 11.12
CA ARG A 401 -5.18 22.88 11.98
C ARG A 401 -5.92 24.02 11.27
N VAL A 402 -5.20 24.85 10.51
CA VAL A 402 -5.80 25.87 9.63
C VAL A 402 -6.72 25.23 8.58
N LYS A 403 -6.26 24.18 7.88
CA LYS A 403 -7.07 23.48 6.87
C LYS A 403 -8.36 22.91 7.48
N THR A 404 -8.29 22.39 8.70
CA THR A 404 -9.47 21.87 9.41
C THR A 404 -10.34 22.97 10.03
N GLY A 405 -9.83 24.20 10.11
CA GLY A 405 -10.49 25.34 10.75
C GLY A 405 -10.66 25.16 12.25
N THR A 406 -9.71 24.50 12.91
CA THR A 406 -9.74 24.24 14.36
C THR A 406 -9.13 25.37 15.19
N LEU A 407 -8.28 26.21 14.59
CA LEU A 407 -7.76 27.40 15.26
C LEU A 407 -8.82 28.49 15.31
N SER A 408 -8.87 29.21 16.42
CA SER A 408 -9.59 30.48 16.51
C SER A 408 -8.95 31.55 15.61
N VAL A 409 -9.71 32.61 15.28
CA VAL A 409 -9.21 33.71 14.44
C VAL A 409 -7.96 34.39 15.05
N PRO A 410 -7.87 34.64 16.37
CA PRO A 410 -6.64 35.14 16.98
C PRO A 410 -5.44 34.19 16.83
N GLU A 411 -5.62 32.90 17.11
CA GLU A 411 -4.55 31.89 16.99
C GLU A 411 -4.08 31.75 15.54
N PHE A 412 -5.00 31.85 14.57
CA PHE A 412 -4.65 31.87 13.15
C PHE A 412 -3.77 33.07 12.78
N ASN A 413 -4.08 34.26 13.32
CA ASN A 413 -3.27 35.45 13.06
C ASN A 413 -1.88 35.37 13.72
N GLU A 414 -1.77 34.72 14.88
CA GLU A 414 -0.49 34.45 15.53
C GLU A 414 0.34 33.47 14.69
N TYR A 415 -0.25 32.34 14.29
CA TYR A 415 0.37 31.36 13.40
C TYR A 415 0.82 31.97 12.06
N LEU A 416 0.00 32.85 11.46
CA LEU A 416 0.38 33.57 10.23
C LEU A 416 1.60 34.46 10.42
N LYS A 417 1.80 35.06 11.60
CA LYS A 417 3.02 35.83 11.88
C LYS A 417 4.20 34.90 12.07
N GLU A 418 4.03 33.86 12.89
CA GLU A 418 5.07 32.87 13.16
C GLU A 418 5.62 32.25 11.87
N ILE A 419 4.76 31.79 10.96
CA ILE A 419 5.22 31.14 9.72
C ILE A 419 5.91 32.11 8.76
N ARG A 420 5.54 33.40 8.77
CA ARG A 420 6.18 34.44 7.96
C ARG A 420 7.54 34.84 8.50
N ASP A 421 7.64 34.98 9.82
CA ASP A 421 8.86 35.37 10.51
C ASP A 421 9.80 34.17 10.71
N SER A 422 9.33 32.96 10.42
CA SER A 422 10.12 31.75 10.54
C SER A 422 11.35 31.83 9.63
N SER A 423 12.53 31.74 10.24
CA SER A 423 13.82 31.71 9.54
C SER A 423 14.09 30.36 8.86
N TYR A 424 13.10 29.47 8.82
CA TYR A 424 13.24 28.15 8.24
C TYR A 424 13.35 28.27 6.72
N ASN A 425 14.54 27.94 6.21
CA ASN A 425 14.83 27.89 4.79
C ASN A 425 14.17 26.67 4.11
N SER A 426 12.87 26.41 4.31
CA SER A 426 12.15 25.28 3.71
C SER A 426 11.41 25.69 2.45
N LEU A 427 11.63 24.94 1.36
CA LEU A 427 10.93 25.14 0.09
C LEU A 427 9.43 24.86 0.21
N VAL A 428 9.03 23.88 1.03
CA VAL A 428 7.61 23.54 1.20
C VAL A 428 6.86 24.71 1.86
N ILE A 429 7.48 25.34 2.86
CA ILE A 429 6.90 26.49 3.55
C ILE A 429 6.81 27.69 2.61
N SER A 430 7.95 28.08 2.02
CA SER A 430 8.07 29.30 1.23
C SER A 430 7.34 29.24 -0.12
N ALA A 431 7.37 28.09 -0.81
CA ALA A 431 6.81 27.96 -2.16
C ALA A 431 5.36 27.47 -2.20
N GLU A 432 4.87 26.76 -1.18
CA GLU A 432 3.51 26.20 -1.17
C GLU A 432 2.65 26.71 -0.02
N ILE A 433 3.10 26.54 1.23
CA ILE A 433 2.24 26.80 2.40
C ILE A 433 1.95 28.30 2.56
N VAL A 434 2.99 29.15 2.58
CA VAL A 434 2.82 30.60 2.79
C VAL A 434 1.98 31.25 1.69
N PRO A 435 2.21 30.99 0.39
CA PRO A 435 1.34 31.49 -0.67
C PRO A 435 -0.12 31.04 -0.52
N VAL A 436 -0.36 29.75 -0.25
CA VAL A 436 -1.72 29.22 -0.06
C VAL A 436 -2.41 29.85 1.14
N LEU A 437 -1.69 30.03 2.25
CA LEU A 437 -2.22 30.70 3.44
C LEU A 437 -2.63 32.13 3.14
N ASN A 438 -1.77 32.91 2.49
CA ASN A 438 -2.01 34.32 2.21
C ASN A 438 -3.12 34.54 1.18
N GLU A 439 -3.11 33.78 0.09
CA GLU A 439 -4.02 33.99 -1.05
C GLU A 439 -5.37 33.32 -0.83
N LYS A 440 -5.40 32.13 -0.20
CA LYS A 440 -6.61 31.29 -0.15
C LYS A 440 -7.27 31.24 1.22
N TYR A 441 -6.51 31.15 2.31
CA TYR A 441 -7.09 30.98 3.66
C TYR A 441 -7.33 32.30 4.36
N ALA A 442 -6.34 33.19 4.39
CA ALA A 442 -6.41 34.46 5.13
C ALA A 442 -7.64 35.33 4.79
N PRO A 443 -8.11 35.44 3.52
CA PRO A 443 -9.27 36.27 3.19
C PRO A 443 -10.63 35.72 3.67
N VAL A 444 -10.71 34.42 4.02
CA VAL A 444 -11.98 33.72 4.28
C VAL A 444 -11.96 32.87 5.56
N TYR A 445 -10.91 32.96 6.37
CA TYR A 445 -10.73 32.09 7.54
C TYR A 445 -11.82 32.29 8.61
N ASP A 446 -12.26 33.52 8.80
CA ASP A 446 -13.40 33.89 9.65
C ASP A 446 -14.68 33.12 9.25
N LYS A 447 -14.93 33.00 7.95
CA LYS A 447 -16.07 32.26 7.41
C LYS A 447 -15.92 30.75 7.61
N ILE A 448 -14.71 30.21 7.46
CA ILE A 448 -14.40 28.80 7.73
C ILE A 448 -14.74 28.46 9.19
N VAL A 449 -14.28 29.29 10.13
CA VAL A 449 -14.58 29.13 11.56
C VAL A 449 -16.08 29.26 11.83
N SER A 450 -16.76 30.19 11.16
CA SER A 450 -18.22 30.34 11.25
C SER A 450 -18.97 29.08 10.82
N TYR A 451 -18.60 28.43 9.70
CA TYR A 451 -19.24 27.18 9.29
C TYR A 451 -18.98 26.05 10.29
N ASN A 452 -17.76 25.92 10.81
CA ASN A 452 -17.46 24.94 11.85
C ASN A 452 -18.33 25.16 13.11
N ASN A 453 -18.45 26.41 13.57
CA ASN A 453 -19.31 26.77 14.70
C ASN A 453 -20.79 26.50 14.41
N GLN A 454 -21.28 26.75 13.19
CA GLN A 454 -22.66 26.45 12.81
C GLN A 454 -22.94 24.94 12.80
N ILE A 455 -21.97 24.13 12.36
CA ILE A 455 -22.06 22.67 12.41
C ILE A 455 -22.14 22.20 13.86
N ASP A 456 -21.27 22.72 14.73
CA ASP A 456 -21.24 22.31 16.14
C ASP A 456 -22.50 22.78 16.91
N ASN A 457 -22.99 23.98 16.59
CA ASN A 457 -24.22 24.56 17.16
C ASN A 457 -25.51 23.93 16.61
N SER A 458 -25.44 23.18 15.51
CA SER A 458 -26.62 22.53 14.92
C SER A 458 -27.24 21.47 15.85
N LYS A 459 -26.50 20.96 16.85
CA LYS A 459 -26.94 19.96 17.85
C LYS A 459 -27.73 18.78 17.25
N GLY A 460 -27.44 18.40 16.01
CA GLY A 460 -28.13 17.28 15.35
C GLY A 460 -29.31 17.65 14.45
N ASP A 461 -29.56 18.93 14.17
CA ASP A 461 -30.62 19.37 13.25
C ASP A 461 -30.22 19.12 11.79
N ILE A 462 -30.78 18.06 11.19
CA ILE A 462 -30.50 17.61 9.81
C ILE A 462 -30.85 18.71 8.79
N SER A 463 -31.90 19.50 9.02
CA SER A 463 -32.34 20.55 8.09
C SER A 463 -31.31 21.68 8.01
N LYS A 464 -30.75 22.09 9.16
CA LYS A 464 -29.67 23.08 9.22
C LYS A 464 -28.38 22.57 8.58
N LEU A 465 -28.02 21.30 8.82
CA LEU A 465 -26.84 20.68 8.21
C LEU A 465 -26.97 20.56 6.68
N LYS A 466 -28.16 20.21 6.17
CA LYS A 466 -28.44 20.20 4.72
C LYS A 466 -28.38 21.61 4.12
N ALA A 467 -28.86 22.64 4.84
CA ALA A 467 -28.78 24.02 4.40
C ALA A 467 -27.32 24.49 4.25
N ILE A 468 -26.46 24.21 5.24
CA ILE A 468 -25.01 24.52 5.19
C ILE A 468 -24.36 23.85 3.98
N LYS A 469 -24.70 22.58 3.71
CA LYS A 469 -24.16 21.84 2.55
C LYS A 469 -24.58 22.47 1.22
N SER A 470 -25.85 22.85 1.08
CA SER A 470 -26.37 23.51 -0.12
C SER A 470 -25.71 24.88 -0.34
N GLU A 471 -25.44 25.64 0.73
CA GLU A 471 -24.72 26.90 0.65
C GLU A 471 -23.26 26.70 0.21
N LEU A 472 -22.55 25.74 0.83
CA LEU A 472 -21.16 25.42 0.51
C LEU A 472 -20.95 24.94 -0.93
N ALA A 473 -21.97 24.34 -1.55
CA ALA A 473 -21.90 23.87 -2.93
C ALA A 473 -21.56 25.02 -3.91
N PHE A 474 -21.99 26.24 -3.62
CA PHE A 474 -21.76 27.42 -4.46
C PHE A 474 -20.63 28.33 -3.97
N ARG A 475 -20.01 28.04 -2.82
CA ARG A 475 -18.89 28.81 -2.24
C ARG A 475 -17.54 28.30 -2.72
N TYR A 476 -17.19 28.65 -3.96
CA TYR A 476 -15.91 28.30 -4.59
C TYR A 476 -14.70 29.02 -3.96
N ASP A 477 -14.94 30.10 -3.22
CA ASP A 477 -13.93 30.89 -2.52
C ASP A 477 -13.36 30.16 -1.29
N ILE A 478 -14.04 29.12 -0.77
CA ILE A 478 -13.62 28.40 0.43
C ILE A 478 -12.68 27.25 0.06
N PRO A 479 -11.38 27.31 0.43
CA PRO A 479 -10.39 26.31 0.01
C PRO A 479 -10.63 24.92 0.61
N ASN A 480 -11.20 24.82 1.81
CA ASN A 480 -11.45 23.56 2.53
C ASN A 480 -12.92 23.09 2.43
N ARG A 481 -13.69 23.55 1.43
CA ARG A 481 -15.12 23.22 1.29
C ARG A 481 -15.43 21.72 1.27
N GLN A 482 -14.54 20.90 0.69
CA GLN A 482 -14.69 19.44 0.66
C GLN A 482 -14.63 18.85 2.06
N TYR A 483 -13.67 19.30 2.87
CA TYR A 483 -13.51 18.89 4.27
C TYR A 483 -14.75 19.28 5.09
N ILE A 484 -15.23 20.52 4.97
CA ILE A 484 -16.44 20.98 5.67
C ILE A 484 -17.65 20.15 5.24
N SER A 485 -17.83 19.89 3.94
CA SER A 485 -18.92 19.04 3.44
C SER A 485 -18.82 17.61 3.97
N GLU A 486 -17.62 17.04 4.10
CA GLU A 486 -17.43 15.71 4.64
C GLU A 486 -17.75 15.67 6.14
N ARG A 487 -17.34 16.70 6.89
CA ARG A 487 -17.72 16.88 8.30
C ARG A 487 -19.24 16.95 8.47
N VAL A 488 -19.93 17.72 7.62
CA VAL A 488 -21.40 17.76 7.59
C VAL A 488 -21.99 16.37 7.33
N ASN A 489 -21.49 15.64 6.33
CA ASN A 489 -21.95 14.29 6.04
C ASN A 489 -21.71 13.33 7.22
N ARG A 490 -20.56 13.41 7.89
CA ARG A 490 -20.26 12.61 9.09
C ARG A 490 -21.20 12.95 10.24
N SER A 491 -21.52 14.23 10.44
CA SER A 491 -22.51 14.64 11.45
C SER A 491 -23.90 14.11 11.11
N ILE A 492 -24.35 14.23 9.85
CA ILE A 492 -25.63 13.66 9.38
C ILE A 492 -25.67 12.14 9.62
N LYS A 493 -24.62 11.41 9.20
CA LYS A 493 -24.52 9.96 9.44
C LYS A 493 -24.57 9.61 10.93
N LYS A 494 -23.88 10.35 11.80
CA LYS A 494 -23.94 10.14 13.26
C LYS A 494 -25.32 10.37 13.87
N ILE A 495 -26.14 11.22 13.24
CA ILE A 495 -27.51 11.52 13.68
C ILE A 495 -28.50 10.47 13.15
N GLU A 496 -28.31 10.04 11.89
CA GLU A 496 -29.15 9.03 11.22
C GLU A 496 -28.90 7.61 11.75
N ILE A 497 -27.71 7.33 12.30
CA ILE A 497 -27.38 6.00 12.82
C ILE A 497 -27.67 5.94 14.33
N LYS A 498 -28.90 5.59 14.70
CA LYS A 498 -29.19 5.04 16.02
C LYS A 498 -28.92 3.54 15.98
N GLU A 499 -28.09 3.07 16.92
CA GLU A 499 -27.78 1.65 17.06
C GLU A 499 -28.75 1.00 18.04
N TYR A 500 -29.42 -0.06 17.60
CA TYR A 500 -30.35 -0.82 18.40
C TYR A 500 -29.90 -2.26 18.49
N THR A 501 -30.01 -2.80 19.70
CA THR A 501 -29.73 -4.20 19.96
C THR A 501 -31.04 -4.94 20.23
N PHE A 502 -31.32 -5.96 19.43
CA PHE A 502 -32.49 -6.82 19.54
C PHE A 502 -32.07 -8.25 19.87
N LYS A 503 -32.86 -8.95 20.69
CA LYS A 503 -32.67 -10.37 21.01
C LYS A 503 -33.87 -11.16 20.48
N LEU A 504 -33.64 -12.07 19.54
CA LEU A 504 -34.68 -12.90 18.96
C LEU A 504 -34.50 -14.39 19.30
N GLU A 505 -35.62 -15.11 19.37
CA GLU A 505 -35.66 -16.57 19.47
C GLU A 505 -35.60 -17.22 18.09
N LYS A 506 -35.26 -18.52 18.05
CA LYS A 506 -35.03 -19.26 16.80
C LYS A 506 -36.28 -19.26 15.91
N ASP A 507 -37.46 -19.41 16.51
CA ASP A 507 -38.74 -19.49 15.79
C ASP A 507 -39.11 -18.17 15.10
N SER A 508 -38.75 -17.03 15.71
CA SER A 508 -38.92 -15.69 15.13
C SER A 508 -38.00 -15.46 13.93
N ILE A 509 -36.86 -16.14 13.84
CA ILE A 509 -35.96 -16.01 12.67
C ILE A 509 -36.47 -16.86 11.51
N ILE A 510 -36.93 -18.08 11.80
CA ILE A 510 -37.46 -19.00 10.78
C ILE A 510 -38.74 -18.45 10.14
N SER A 511 -39.58 -17.77 10.92
CA SER A 511 -40.81 -17.18 10.42
C SER A 511 -40.62 -15.98 9.47
N ASN A 512 -39.39 -15.42 9.35
CA ASN A 512 -39.07 -14.36 8.40
C ASN A 512 -38.14 -14.87 7.27
N PRO A 513 -38.66 -15.05 6.03
CA PRO A 513 -37.89 -15.55 4.89
C PRO A 513 -36.70 -14.65 4.48
N GLN A 514 -36.80 -13.34 4.71
CA GLN A 514 -35.71 -12.41 4.38
C GLN A 514 -34.55 -12.56 5.38
N LEU A 515 -34.83 -12.62 6.69
CA LEU A 515 -33.78 -12.81 7.69
C LEU A 515 -33.11 -14.19 7.56
N SER A 516 -33.88 -15.24 7.29
CA SER A 516 -33.33 -16.59 7.12
C SER A 516 -32.44 -16.72 5.89
N SER A 517 -32.83 -16.14 4.75
CA SER A 517 -32.01 -16.11 3.53
C SER A 517 -30.73 -15.29 3.70
N LEU A 518 -30.79 -14.14 4.38
CA LEU A 518 -29.60 -13.32 4.68
C LEU A 518 -28.59 -14.06 5.55
N ILE A 519 -29.07 -14.82 6.56
CA ILE A 519 -28.19 -15.62 7.42
C ILE A 519 -27.56 -16.78 6.64
N GLN A 520 -28.32 -17.46 5.78
CA GLN A 520 -27.81 -18.53 4.94
C GLN A 520 -26.79 -18.06 3.90
N ALA A 521 -26.94 -16.83 3.38
CA ALA A 521 -26.00 -16.24 2.41
C ALA A 521 -24.64 -15.93 3.04
N VAL A 522 -24.61 -15.51 4.30
CA VAL A 522 -23.38 -15.12 5.01
C VAL A 522 -22.71 -16.29 5.71
N ILE A 523 -23.46 -17.35 6.04
CA ILE A 523 -22.94 -18.57 6.66
C ILE A 523 -23.37 -19.79 5.81
N PRO A 524 -22.60 -20.15 4.77
CA PRO A 524 -22.92 -21.28 3.89
C PRO A 524 -22.92 -22.61 4.66
N GLY A 525 -23.96 -23.43 4.51
CA GLY A 525 -24.09 -24.73 5.17
C GLY A 525 -24.86 -24.74 6.49
N THR A 526 -25.43 -23.60 6.90
CA THR A 526 -26.26 -23.51 8.12
C THR A 526 -27.69 -23.95 7.83
N ASP A 527 -28.07 -25.14 8.32
CA ASP A 527 -29.48 -25.53 8.34
C ASP A 527 -30.16 -24.89 9.56
N LEU A 528 -30.90 -23.80 9.37
CA LEU A 528 -31.66 -23.16 10.46
C LEU A 528 -32.71 -24.12 11.04
N ALA A 529 -33.15 -25.16 10.31
CA ALA A 529 -34.07 -26.16 10.81
C ALA A 529 -33.37 -27.20 11.70
N ASN A 530 -32.22 -27.77 11.27
CA ASN A 530 -31.57 -28.91 11.95
C ASN A 530 -30.09 -28.72 12.41
N GLY A 531 -29.49 -27.54 12.24
CA GLY A 531 -28.06 -27.28 12.49
C GLY A 531 -27.77 -26.09 13.40
N ASP A 532 -26.77 -26.26 14.27
CA ASP A 532 -26.32 -25.24 15.22
C ASP A 532 -25.39 -24.21 14.58
N ILE A 533 -25.78 -22.93 14.63
CA ILE A 533 -24.84 -21.80 14.47
C ILE A 533 -23.80 -21.90 15.60
N GLN A 534 -22.53 -22.17 15.26
CA GLN A 534 -21.45 -22.18 16.23
C GLN A 534 -21.36 -20.82 16.93
N LYS A 535 -21.10 -20.84 18.25
CA LYS A 535 -20.76 -19.62 18.99
C LYS A 535 -19.42 -19.13 18.45
N VAL A 536 -19.37 -17.99 17.76
CA VAL A 536 -18.28 -16.98 17.76
C VAL A 536 -18.48 -15.96 16.61
N LYS A 537 -18.14 -14.69 16.92
CA LYS A 537 -18.11 -13.44 16.12
C LYS A 537 -19.46 -12.94 15.53
N PRO A 538 -19.72 -11.61 15.55
CA PRO A 538 -20.86 -11.03 14.84
C PRO A 538 -20.66 -11.14 13.32
N PHE A 539 -21.68 -11.61 12.61
CA PHE A 539 -21.75 -11.68 11.15
C PHE A 539 -22.56 -10.51 10.62
N LYS A 540 -22.01 -9.72 9.69
CA LYS A 540 -22.79 -8.69 8.99
C LYS A 540 -23.72 -9.36 7.98
N LEU A 541 -25.02 -9.14 8.13
CA LEU A 541 -26.09 -9.68 7.27
C LEU A 541 -26.42 -8.76 6.10
N LEU A 542 -26.27 -7.45 6.29
CA LEU A 542 -26.47 -6.41 5.28
C LEU A 542 -25.41 -5.32 5.44
N ASP A 543 -24.78 -4.96 4.33
CA ASP A 543 -23.94 -3.76 4.19
C ASP A 543 -24.13 -3.23 2.76
N ILE A 544 -24.98 -2.21 2.60
CA ILE A 544 -25.17 -1.55 1.31
C ILE A 544 -24.90 -0.07 1.50
N THR A 545 -23.69 0.32 1.12
CA THR A 545 -23.16 1.67 1.10
C THR A 545 -23.88 2.65 0.15
N ARG A 546 -25.17 2.46 -0.14
CA ARG A 546 -25.99 3.46 -0.83
C ARG A 546 -27.36 3.78 -0.26
N ASP A 547 -27.99 2.99 0.62
CA ASP A 547 -29.23 3.42 1.30
C ASP A 547 -29.50 2.64 2.63
N ALA A 548 -29.26 3.33 3.75
CA ALA A 548 -29.99 3.31 5.03
C ALA A 548 -29.95 2.17 6.09
N CYS A 549 -29.21 1.04 5.98
CA CYS A 549 -29.14 0.07 7.09
C CYS A 549 -27.88 -0.82 7.15
N ASP A 550 -27.28 -0.95 8.34
CA ASP A 550 -26.27 -1.95 8.74
C ASP A 550 -26.93 -2.97 9.72
N LEU A 551 -26.94 -4.26 9.37
CA LEU A 551 -27.47 -5.33 10.25
C LEU A 551 -26.39 -6.37 10.50
N SER A 552 -26.16 -6.73 11.77
CA SER A 552 -25.29 -7.86 12.14
C SER A 552 -25.94 -8.78 13.16
N VAL A 553 -25.55 -10.05 13.17
CA VAL A 553 -26.07 -11.09 14.07
C VAL A 553 -24.96 -11.80 14.83
N LYS A 554 -25.16 -12.07 16.11
CA LYS A 554 -24.27 -12.85 16.98
C LYS A 554 -25.07 -13.81 17.84
N ARG A 555 -24.70 -15.10 17.87
CA ARG A 555 -25.35 -16.10 18.75
C ARG A 555 -24.58 -16.25 20.08
N LEU A 556 -25.29 -16.07 21.20
CA LEU A 556 -24.80 -16.39 22.56
C LEU A 556 -25.67 -17.47 23.20
N LYS A 557 -26.78 -17.07 23.85
CA LYS A 557 -27.89 -17.93 24.31
C LYS A 557 -29.15 -17.72 23.45
N LYS A 558 -29.38 -16.48 23.03
CA LYS A 558 -30.34 -16.04 22.00
C LYS A 558 -29.56 -15.39 20.84
N TYR A 559 -30.23 -15.12 19.73
CA TYR A 559 -29.64 -14.39 18.61
C TYR A 559 -29.71 -12.90 18.90
N ILE A 560 -28.55 -12.25 18.95
CA ILE A 560 -28.42 -10.81 19.15
C ILE A 560 -28.23 -10.17 17.79
N PHE A 561 -29.16 -9.31 17.41
CA PHE A 561 -29.08 -8.49 16.21
C PHE A 561 -28.69 -7.07 16.60
N THR A 562 -27.67 -6.53 15.94
CA THR A 562 -27.33 -5.11 16.02
C THR A 562 -27.78 -4.47 14.71
N TYR A 563 -28.75 -3.56 14.82
CA TYR A 563 -29.33 -2.81 13.69
C TYR A 563 -28.92 -1.34 13.79
N GLN A 564 -28.45 -0.79 12.68
CA GLN A 564 -28.03 0.60 12.53
C GLN A 564 -28.74 1.17 11.29
N GLY A 565 -29.82 1.92 11.48
CA GLY A 565 -30.63 2.43 10.36
C GLY A 565 -31.90 3.15 10.82
N ASP A 566 -32.78 3.48 9.87
CA ASP A 566 -34.04 4.19 10.15
C ASP A 566 -35.02 3.37 11.01
N GLU A 567 -35.69 4.02 11.97
CA GLU A 567 -36.75 3.43 12.82
C GLU A 567 -38.02 3.10 12.01
N ASP A 568 -38.21 3.74 10.86
CA ASP A 568 -39.40 3.53 10.04
C ASP A 568 -39.35 2.31 9.11
N SER A 569 -38.19 1.65 9.02
CA SER A 569 -38.00 0.48 8.15
C SER A 569 -38.84 -0.72 8.61
N GLU A 570 -39.36 -1.50 7.65
CA GLU A 570 -40.11 -2.73 7.95
C GLU A 570 -39.27 -3.73 8.76
N LEU A 571 -37.96 -3.75 8.52
CA LEU A 571 -36.99 -4.59 9.22
C LEU A 571 -36.83 -4.16 10.69
N PHE A 572 -36.76 -2.86 10.97
CA PHE A 572 -36.70 -2.33 12.32
C PHE A 572 -37.97 -2.66 13.11
N LYS A 573 -39.14 -2.38 12.52
CA LYS A 573 -40.45 -2.68 13.13
C LYS A 573 -40.60 -4.17 13.44
N TYR A 574 -40.12 -5.05 12.56
CA TYR A 574 -40.11 -6.49 12.77
C TYR A 574 -39.19 -6.93 13.91
N LEU A 575 -37.94 -6.42 13.94
CA LEU A 575 -36.97 -6.73 14.98
C LEU A 575 -37.44 -6.23 16.36
N GLN A 576 -38.08 -5.07 16.41
CA GLN A 576 -38.65 -4.50 17.63
C GLN A 576 -39.84 -5.31 18.15
N ALA A 577 -40.76 -5.73 17.27
CA ALA A 577 -41.94 -6.51 17.66
C ALA A 577 -41.61 -7.91 18.21
N ASN A 578 -40.50 -8.50 17.76
CA ASN A 578 -40.05 -9.84 18.15
C ASN A 578 -38.90 -9.81 19.16
N ASN A 579 -38.60 -8.64 19.71
CA ASN A 579 -37.54 -8.47 20.70
C ASN A 579 -37.93 -9.08 22.04
N VAL A 580 -37.11 -9.96 22.58
CA VAL A 580 -37.32 -10.56 23.90
C VAL A 580 -36.39 -9.91 24.92
N ASN A 581 -36.93 -9.43 26.04
CA ASN A 581 -36.14 -8.79 27.11
C ASN A 581 -35.03 -9.69 27.66
#